data_AF-A0A1H6B2D2-F1
#
_entry.id   AF-A0A1H6B2D2-F1
#
_cell.length_a   1.000
_cell.length_b   1.000
_cell.length_c   1.000
_cell.angle_alpha   90.00
_cell.angle_beta   90.00
_cell.angle_gamma   90.00
#
_symmetry.space_group_name_H-M   'P 1'
#
loop_
_entity.id
_entity.type
_entity.pdbx_description
1 polymer ?
#
loop_
_entity_poly.entity_id
_entity_poly.type
_entity_poly.pdbx_seq_one_letter_code
_entity_poly.pdbx_strand_id
1 'polypeptide(L)'
;MNVLVMTMVYNESYFIHKWVDYYSKQVGFENLLVLDHGSDDFSLNGLNEKISRMRLPREKGMNEIRRARSVTRIMQAMLQYYDVVIYCDADEIMVADPDKYTGLVDYFRRNREESMSPIGFNLVQKLSREAELKHDEKILTQRRYCSFSAAMCKPIINRKPNSLGQGFHSSTAFPTIKSDLLLLHLKDFDLNVRLERQKTLRSIEWDRERHPDGTGAKRWLWDDEEIRAVFSKFDNREDEVILDVEVANDIASNAQRSIVENSAALGPASKKQKFYQVDKSIQRELKDRYFVLPDKYSEVF
;
A
#
# COMPACT_ATOMS: atom_id res chain seq x y z
N MET A 1 16.12 15.07 9.51
CA MET A 1 15.99 13.78 8.82
C MET A 1 14.86 13.96 7.85
N ASN A 2 15.15 13.79 6.57
CA ASN A 2 14.24 14.07 5.47
C ASN A 2 13.66 12.74 4.99
N VAL A 3 12.33 12.61 5.03
CA VAL A 3 11.61 11.39 4.66
C VAL A 3 10.63 11.77 3.56
N LEU A 4 10.81 11.24 2.35
CA LEU A 4 9.87 11.45 1.25
C LEU A 4 8.85 10.31 1.23
N VAL A 5 7.56 10.64 1.06
CA VAL A 5 6.52 9.66 0.75
C VAL A 5 5.99 9.93 -0.65
N MET A 6 6.00 8.89 -1.48
CA MET A 6 5.59 8.93 -2.87
C MET A 6 4.36 8.06 -3.09
N THR A 7 3.45 8.53 -3.94
CA THR A 7 2.35 7.72 -4.47
C THR A 7 2.16 7.99 -5.96
N MET A 8 1.51 7.06 -6.67
CA MET A 8 1.08 7.26 -8.05
C MET A 8 -0.43 7.05 -8.17
N VAL A 9 -1.11 8.01 -8.78
CA VAL A 9 -2.58 8.05 -8.86
C VAL A 9 -3.07 8.28 -10.28
N TYR A 10 -4.30 7.87 -10.53
CA TYR A 10 -5.09 8.23 -11.70
C TYR A 10 -6.56 8.27 -11.28
N ASN A 11 -7.21 9.41 -11.49
CA ASN A 11 -8.61 9.64 -11.14
C ASN A 11 -8.98 9.09 -9.75
N GLU A 12 -8.15 9.40 -8.75
CA GLU A 12 -8.24 8.87 -7.39
C GLU A 12 -8.82 9.95 -6.49
N SER A 13 -10.13 10.13 -6.52
CA SER A 13 -10.84 11.22 -5.83
C SER A 13 -11.07 11.00 -4.34
N TYR A 14 -10.90 9.77 -3.84
CA TYR A 14 -11.14 9.48 -2.42
C TYR A 14 -9.82 9.34 -1.66
N PHE A 15 -8.98 8.38 -2.05
CA PHE A 15 -7.85 7.99 -1.24
C PHE A 15 -6.71 9.00 -1.25
N ILE A 16 -6.54 9.79 -2.33
CA ILE A 16 -5.46 10.79 -2.37
C ILE A 16 -5.59 11.83 -1.25
N HIS A 17 -6.81 12.25 -0.91
CA HIS A 17 -7.02 13.24 0.15
C HIS A 17 -6.75 12.65 1.52
N LYS A 18 -7.14 11.39 1.76
CA LYS A 18 -6.84 10.66 3.00
C LYS A 18 -5.34 10.41 3.16
N TRP A 19 -4.67 10.03 2.06
CA TRP A 19 -3.22 9.85 1.99
C TRP A 19 -2.48 11.16 2.30
N VAL A 20 -2.89 12.28 1.68
CA VAL A 20 -2.28 13.59 1.93
C VAL A 20 -2.52 14.05 3.37
N ASP A 21 -3.74 13.94 3.89
CA ASP A 21 -4.06 14.31 5.27
C ASP A 21 -3.21 13.52 6.28
N TYR A 22 -3.06 12.21 6.07
CA TYR A 22 -2.23 11.37 6.93
C TYR A 22 -0.74 11.70 6.81
N TYR A 23 -0.15 11.56 5.62
CA TYR A 23 1.30 11.66 5.46
C TYR A 23 1.82 13.08 5.62
N SER A 24 1.03 14.13 5.37
CA SER A 24 1.45 15.50 5.66
C SER A 24 1.65 15.75 7.15
N LYS A 25 0.86 15.11 8.03
CA LYS A 25 1.07 15.15 9.49
C LYS A 25 2.30 14.33 9.91
N GLN A 26 2.65 13.30 9.15
CA GLN A 26 3.81 12.44 9.45
C GLN A 26 5.13 13.06 9.01
N VAL A 27 5.19 13.66 7.82
CA VAL A 27 6.44 14.12 7.20
C VAL A 27 6.42 15.57 6.72
N GLY A 28 5.28 16.27 6.72
CA GLY A 28 5.13 17.61 6.14
C GLY A 28 4.71 17.57 4.66
N PHE A 29 3.99 18.60 4.19
CA PHE A 29 3.48 18.67 2.81
C PHE A 29 4.61 18.71 1.77
N GLU A 30 5.70 19.41 2.07
CA GLU A 30 6.89 19.54 1.22
C GLU A 30 7.64 18.22 0.98
N ASN A 31 7.30 17.19 1.78
CA ASN A 31 7.90 15.86 1.72
C ASN A 31 6.95 14.82 1.13
N LEU A 32 5.93 15.28 0.39
CA LEU A 32 5.01 14.44 -0.38
C LEU A 32 5.24 14.64 -1.88
N LEU A 33 5.27 13.52 -2.62
CA LEU A 33 5.36 13.52 -4.08
C LEU A 33 4.24 12.67 -4.68
N VAL A 34 3.36 13.33 -5.45
CA VAL A 34 2.28 12.70 -6.20
C VAL A 34 2.69 12.56 -7.66
N LEU A 35 2.81 11.32 -8.12
CA LEU A 35 2.96 11.00 -9.53
C LEU A 35 1.57 10.88 -10.15
N ASP A 36 1.16 11.90 -10.87
CA ASP A 36 -0.15 11.98 -11.52
C ASP A 36 -0.08 11.29 -12.89
N HIS A 37 -0.66 10.09 -13.01
CA HIS A 37 -0.65 9.30 -14.24
C HIS A 37 -1.77 9.72 -15.22
N GLY A 38 -1.89 11.03 -15.40
CA GLY A 38 -2.75 11.67 -16.40
C GLY A 38 -4.19 11.84 -15.95
N SER A 39 -4.45 12.15 -14.67
CA SER A 39 -5.80 12.42 -14.18
C SER A 39 -6.45 13.59 -14.93
N ASP A 40 -7.74 13.42 -15.18
CA ASP A 40 -8.62 14.34 -15.92
C ASP A 40 -9.98 14.59 -15.22
N ASP A 41 -10.18 14.02 -14.04
CA ASP A 41 -11.41 14.09 -13.24
C ASP A 41 -11.39 15.17 -12.14
N PHE A 42 -10.35 16.01 -12.12
CA PHE A 42 -10.11 17.03 -11.09
C PHE A 42 -9.87 16.49 -9.67
N SER A 43 -9.65 15.18 -9.48
CA SER A 43 -9.34 14.55 -8.17
C SER A 43 -8.15 15.17 -7.44
N LEU A 44 -7.22 15.80 -8.17
CA LEU A 44 -6.02 16.41 -7.63
C LEU A 44 -6.14 17.93 -7.42
N ASN A 45 -7.32 18.50 -7.65
CA ASN A 45 -7.56 19.92 -7.37
C ASN A 45 -7.62 20.16 -5.86
N GLY A 46 -7.14 21.33 -5.43
CA GLY A 46 -7.16 21.72 -4.02
C GLY A 46 -6.14 21.01 -3.13
N LEU A 47 -5.28 20.14 -3.68
CA LEU A 47 -4.10 19.67 -2.96
C LEU A 47 -3.20 20.86 -2.58
N ASN A 48 -2.59 20.79 -1.40
CA ASN A 48 -1.74 21.86 -0.88
C ASN A 48 -0.58 22.15 -1.86
N GLU A 49 -0.34 23.44 -2.13
CA GLU A 49 0.66 23.92 -3.10
C GLU A 49 2.10 23.49 -2.80
N LYS A 50 2.41 23.11 -1.56
CA LYS A 50 3.74 22.60 -1.17
C LYS A 50 3.99 21.16 -1.62
N ILE A 51 2.93 20.43 -1.98
CA ILE A 51 3.05 19.04 -2.43
C ILE A 51 3.65 19.04 -3.84
N SER A 52 4.72 18.28 -4.03
CA SER A 52 5.29 18.10 -5.35
C SER A 52 4.36 17.22 -6.19
N ARG A 53 3.94 17.70 -7.37
CA ARG A 53 3.15 16.93 -8.34
C ARG A 53 3.91 16.79 -9.65
N MET A 54 4.14 15.55 -10.06
CA MET A 54 4.74 15.22 -11.35
C MET A 54 3.68 14.58 -12.25
N ARG A 55 3.25 15.29 -13.29
CA ARG A 55 2.30 14.77 -14.28
C ARG A 55 3.03 13.86 -15.29
N LEU A 56 2.48 12.67 -15.50
CA LEU A 56 2.96 11.67 -16.45
C LEU A 56 1.93 11.49 -17.58
N PRO A 57 2.38 11.34 -18.83
CA PRO A 57 1.48 11.09 -19.95
C PRO A 57 0.85 9.68 -19.85
N ARG A 58 -0.41 9.55 -20.28
CA ARG A 58 -1.20 8.29 -20.19
C ARG A 58 -1.36 7.54 -21.53
N GLU A 59 -0.64 7.94 -22.58
CA GLU A 59 -0.86 7.51 -23.98
C GLU A 59 -0.91 6.00 -24.25
N LYS A 60 -0.40 5.14 -23.37
CA LYS A 60 -0.24 3.69 -23.60
C LYS A 60 -0.99 2.80 -22.60
N GLY A 61 -2.07 3.29 -21.99
CA GLY A 61 -2.82 2.55 -20.96
C GLY A 61 -1.99 2.19 -19.71
N MET A 62 -2.58 1.45 -18.77
CA MET A 62 -1.89 0.99 -17.57
C MET A 62 -0.93 -0.16 -17.89
N ASN A 63 0.34 -0.01 -17.49
CA ASN A 63 1.37 -1.03 -17.59
C ASN A 63 2.15 -1.09 -16.27
N GLU A 64 1.87 -2.10 -15.46
CA GLU A 64 2.44 -2.25 -14.11
C GLU A 64 3.97 -2.39 -14.10
N ILE A 65 4.57 -2.87 -15.19
CA ILE A 65 6.03 -2.98 -15.29
C ILE A 65 6.66 -1.64 -15.63
N ARG A 66 6.08 -0.89 -16.57
CA ARG A 66 6.49 0.50 -16.83
C ARG A 66 6.31 1.36 -15.58
N ARG A 67 5.20 1.16 -14.86
CA ARG A 67 4.91 1.83 -13.59
C ARG A 67 5.97 1.52 -12.54
N ALA A 68 6.22 0.25 -12.22
CA ALA A 68 7.22 -0.15 -11.24
C ALA A 68 8.64 0.36 -11.57
N ARG A 69 9.02 0.32 -12.86
CA ARG A 69 10.32 0.85 -13.33
C ARG A 69 10.42 2.37 -13.18
N SER A 70 9.36 3.10 -13.52
CA SER A 70 9.36 4.57 -13.45
C SER A 70 9.43 5.03 -12.00
N VAL A 71 8.60 4.44 -11.13
CA VAL A 71 8.64 4.67 -9.67
C VAL A 71 10.02 4.36 -9.10
N THR A 72 10.60 3.21 -9.47
CA THR A 72 11.96 2.83 -9.04
C THR A 72 12.99 3.91 -9.40
N ARG A 73 13.00 4.39 -10.63
CA ARG A 73 13.96 5.41 -11.08
C ARG A 73 13.79 6.73 -10.35
N ILE A 74 12.55 7.16 -10.12
CA ILE A 74 12.26 8.38 -9.38
C ILE A 74 12.70 8.22 -7.91
N MET A 75 12.35 7.11 -7.26
CA MET A 75 12.79 6.79 -5.89
C MET A 75 14.32 6.83 -5.78
N GLN A 76 15.04 6.21 -6.71
CA GLN A 76 16.52 6.21 -6.74
C GLN A 76 17.10 7.63 -6.86
N ALA A 77 16.49 8.49 -7.69
CA ALA A 77 16.89 9.88 -7.80
C ALA A 77 16.61 10.66 -6.50
N MET A 78 15.46 10.43 -5.87
CA MET A 78 15.09 11.09 -4.62
C MET A 78 15.97 10.68 -3.43
N LEU A 79 16.49 9.45 -3.42
CA LEU A 79 17.45 8.99 -2.41
C LEU A 79 18.80 9.75 -2.42
N GLN A 80 19.06 10.63 -3.39
CA GLN A 80 20.19 11.55 -3.35
C GLN A 80 19.95 12.77 -2.43
N TYR A 81 18.69 13.06 -2.10
CA TYR A 81 18.27 14.25 -1.33
C TYR A 81 17.57 13.89 -0.02
N TYR A 82 16.99 12.69 0.06
CA TYR A 82 16.22 12.21 1.21
C TYR A 82 16.91 11.04 1.91
N ASP A 83 16.83 11.01 3.24
CA ASP A 83 17.39 9.93 4.07
C ASP A 83 16.60 8.62 3.95
N VAL A 84 15.29 8.75 3.68
CA VAL A 84 14.34 7.65 3.48
C VAL A 84 13.38 8.05 2.36
N VAL A 85 13.13 7.13 1.43
CA VAL A 85 12.04 7.26 0.45
C VAL A 85 11.09 6.09 0.61
N ILE A 86 9.81 6.41 0.74
CA ILE A 86 8.70 5.47 0.83
C ILE A 86 7.89 5.55 -0.45
N TYR A 87 7.52 4.39 -1.01
CA TYR A 87 6.47 4.34 -2.02
C TYR A 87 5.28 3.52 -1.51
N CYS A 88 4.09 4.09 -1.51
CA CYS A 88 2.86 3.38 -1.18
C CYS A 88 1.74 3.82 -2.12
N ASP A 89 0.81 2.90 -2.42
CA ASP A 89 -0.38 3.26 -3.18
C ASP A 89 -1.29 4.19 -2.34
N ALA A 90 -2.15 4.99 -2.98
CA ALA A 90 -2.91 6.02 -2.26
C ALA A 90 -3.87 5.44 -1.20
N ASP A 91 -4.28 4.19 -1.38
CA ASP A 91 -5.07 3.39 -0.44
C ASP A 91 -4.23 2.61 0.57
N GLU A 92 -2.95 2.94 0.75
CA GLU A 92 -2.04 2.26 1.68
C GLU A 92 -1.48 3.22 2.74
N ILE A 93 -1.81 2.95 4.00
CA ILE A 93 -1.43 3.78 5.15
C ILE A 93 -0.48 3.01 6.05
N MET A 94 0.73 3.53 6.22
CA MET A 94 1.76 2.93 7.05
C MET A 94 1.77 3.56 8.43
N VAL A 95 1.56 2.74 9.47
CA VAL A 95 1.38 3.20 10.85
C VAL A 95 2.45 2.58 11.75
N ALA A 96 3.29 3.42 12.37
CA ALA A 96 4.20 2.99 13.44
C ALA A 96 3.42 2.76 14.74
N ASP A 97 3.88 1.82 15.56
CA ASP A 97 3.29 1.54 16.87
C ASP A 97 3.23 2.83 17.74
N PRO A 98 2.03 3.37 18.03
CA PRO A 98 1.88 4.67 18.69
C PRO A 98 2.34 4.66 20.16
N ASP A 99 2.43 3.49 20.79
CA ASP A 99 2.98 3.39 22.16
C ASP A 99 4.50 3.56 22.17
N LYS A 100 5.17 3.34 21.03
CA LYS A 100 6.64 3.34 20.91
C LYS A 100 7.17 4.57 20.20
N TYR A 101 6.37 5.14 19.29
CA TYR A 101 6.80 6.18 18.36
C TYR A 101 5.77 7.30 18.27
N THR A 102 6.26 8.53 18.22
CA THR A 102 5.42 9.72 18.00
C THR A 102 4.94 9.87 16.55
N GLY A 103 5.51 9.10 15.62
CA GLY A 103 5.19 9.12 14.20
C GLY A 103 6.30 8.50 13.35
N LEU A 104 6.14 8.53 12.02
CA LEU A 104 7.08 7.87 11.10
C LEU A 104 8.50 8.45 11.14
N VAL A 105 8.66 9.77 11.31
CA VAL A 105 10.00 10.39 11.40
C VAL A 105 10.76 9.90 12.63
N ASP A 106 10.09 9.78 13.78
CA ASP A 106 10.67 9.24 15.00
C ASP A 106 11.03 7.75 14.83
N TYR A 107 10.13 6.97 14.21
CA TYR A 107 10.39 5.58 13.83
C TYR A 107 11.69 5.43 13.02
N PHE A 108 11.85 6.22 11.96
CA PHE A 108 13.05 6.15 11.11
C PHE A 108 14.30 6.78 11.73
N ARG A 109 14.20 7.58 12.79
CA ARG A 109 15.40 7.97 13.55
C ARG A 109 15.98 6.79 14.34
N ARG A 110 15.11 5.88 14.80
CA ARG A 110 15.47 4.75 15.67
C ARG A 110 15.76 3.45 14.91
N ASN A 111 15.19 3.28 13.72
CA ASN A 111 15.38 2.11 12.86
C ASN A 111 16.21 2.48 11.62
N ARG A 112 17.36 1.83 11.38
CA ARG A 112 18.41 2.27 10.43
C ARG A 112 18.70 1.29 9.30
N GLU A 113 17.93 0.22 9.22
CA GLU A 113 18.05 -0.81 8.18
C GLU A 113 17.85 -0.20 6.78
N GLU A 114 18.62 -0.69 5.80
CA GLU A 114 18.68 -0.09 4.47
C GLU A 114 17.37 -0.24 3.67
N SER A 115 16.68 -1.35 3.89
CA SER A 115 15.38 -1.68 3.30
C SER A 115 14.51 -2.32 4.37
N MET A 116 13.28 -1.84 4.52
CA MET A 116 12.34 -2.36 5.51
C MET A 116 10.99 -2.70 4.86
N SER A 117 10.34 -3.71 5.43
CA SER A 117 8.97 -4.08 5.15
C SER A 117 8.14 -3.95 6.43
N PRO A 118 7.01 -3.22 6.44
CA PRO A 118 6.01 -3.37 7.48
C PRO A 118 5.36 -4.76 7.43
N ILE A 119 4.66 -5.16 8.49
CA ILE A 119 3.68 -6.25 8.42
C ILE A 119 2.37 -5.72 7.82
N GLY A 120 1.84 -6.43 6.83
CA GLY A 120 0.77 -5.92 5.97
C GLY A 120 -0.59 -6.55 6.22
N PHE A 121 -1.63 -5.73 6.24
CA PHE A 121 -3.01 -6.13 6.44
C PHE A 121 -3.93 -5.42 5.45
N ASN A 122 -4.98 -6.11 5.01
CA ASN A 122 -6.14 -5.45 4.42
C ASN A 122 -7.08 -5.06 5.55
N LEU A 123 -7.42 -3.77 5.65
CA LEU A 123 -8.54 -3.33 6.48
C LEU A 123 -9.83 -3.75 5.78
N VAL A 124 -10.74 -4.38 6.50
CA VAL A 124 -11.97 -4.99 5.96
C VAL A 124 -13.18 -4.58 6.77
N GLN A 125 -14.32 -4.41 6.10
CA GLN A 125 -15.58 -4.10 6.78
C GLN A 125 -16.30 -5.36 7.26
N LYS A 126 -16.82 -5.34 8.50
CA LYS A 126 -17.83 -6.27 9.02
C LYS A 126 -19.22 -5.69 8.84
N LEU A 127 -19.89 -6.02 7.72
CA LEU A 127 -21.20 -5.47 7.36
C LEU A 127 -22.26 -5.61 8.46
N SER A 128 -22.25 -6.72 9.20
CA SER A 128 -23.21 -7.00 10.28
C SER A 128 -22.91 -6.25 11.59
N ARG A 129 -21.73 -5.63 11.74
CA ARG A 129 -21.26 -5.05 13.02
C ARG A 129 -20.84 -3.59 12.93
N GLU A 130 -20.38 -3.13 11.77
CA GLU A 130 -19.88 -1.78 11.58
C GLU A 130 -20.93 -0.91 10.89
N ALA A 131 -21.17 0.27 11.46
CA ALA A 131 -22.11 1.25 10.91
C ALA A 131 -21.60 1.84 9.59
N GLU A 132 -22.51 2.55 8.91
CA GLU A 132 -22.18 3.35 7.73
C GLU A 132 -21.02 4.31 8.02
N LEU A 133 -20.11 4.44 7.05
CA LEU A 133 -18.91 5.26 7.20
C LEU A 133 -19.27 6.74 7.25
N LYS A 134 -18.79 7.42 8.28
CA LYS A 134 -18.76 8.88 8.35
C LYS A 134 -17.44 9.38 7.80
N HIS A 135 -17.49 10.07 6.67
CA HIS A 135 -16.30 10.46 5.91
C HIS A 135 -15.46 11.57 6.55
N ASP A 136 -16.03 12.33 7.47
CA ASP A 136 -15.40 13.42 8.24
C ASP A 136 -14.74 12.94 9.54
N GLU A 137 -15.02 11.71 9.96
CA GLU A 137 -14.37 11.06 11.10
C GLU A 137 -13.13 10.23 10.68
N LYS A 138 -12.30 9.88 11.66
CA LYS A 138 -11.14 8.99 11.47
C LYS A 138 -11.59 7.60 11.04
N ILE A 139 -10.79 6.94 10.21
CA ILE A 139 -11.15 5.62 9.69
C ILE A 139 -10.99 4.54 10.76
N LEU A 140 -9.92 4.59 11.56
CA LEU A 140 -9.59 3.56 12.55
C LEU A 140 -10.41 3.65 13.85
N THR A 141 -11.21 4.70 14.03
CA THR A 141 -12.29 4.72 15.05
C THR A 141 -13.52 3.94 14.59
N GLN A 142 -13.69 3.76 13.27
CA GLN A 142 -14.88 3.15 12.66
C GLN A 142 -14.60 1.78 12.02
N ARG A 143 -13.34 1.47 11.70
CA ARG A 143 -12.90 0.27 10.98
C ARG A 143 -11.67 -0.32 11.66
N ARG A 144 -11.79 -1.54 12.18
CA ARG A 144 -10.70 -2.18 12.96
C ARG A 144 -10.37 -3.60 12.55
N TYR A 145 -11.26 -4.24 11.79
CA TYR A 145 -11.05 -5.61 11.35
C TYR A 145 -10.04 -5.67 10.20
N CYS A 146 -9.10 -6.58 10.32
CA CYS A 146 -7.97 -6.74 9.43
C CYS A 146 -7.82 -8.18 8.98
N SER A 147 -7.41 -8.38 7.74
CA SER A 147 -6.98 -9.69 7.22
C SER A 147 -5.51 -9.60 6.81
N PHE A 148 -4.68 -10.49 7.35
CA PHE A 148 -3.25 -10.52 7.04
C PHE A 148 -3.02 -10.70 5.54
N SER A 149 -2.05 -9.94 5.00
CA SER A 149 -1.64 -10.08 3.61
C SER A 149 -0.13 -10.07 3.44
N ALA A 150 0.43 -11.22 3.06
CA ALA A 150 1.87 -11.33 2.76
C ALA A 150 2.27 -10.40 1.59
N ALA A 151 1.35 -10.14 0.65
CA ALA A 151 1.57 -9.21 -0.45
C ALA A 151 1.67 -7.74 0.03
N MET A 152 1.04 -7.41 1.16
CA MET A 152 1.10 -6.08 1.77
C MET A 152 2.32 -5.90 2.69
N CYS A 153 3.10 -6.95 2.97
CA CYS A 153 4.41 -6.81 3.62
C CYS A 153 5.47 -6.26 2.65
N LYS A 154 5.13 -5.20 1.92
CA LYS A 154 5.87 -4.68 0.78
C LYS A 154 7.23 -4.09 1.23
N PRO A 155 8.32 -4.31 0.50
CA PRO A 155 9.63 -3.69 0.78
C PRO A 155 9.68 -2.24 0.29
N ILE A 156 8.86 -1.38 0.89
CA ILE A 156 8.56 -0.03 0.39
C ILE A 156 9.32 1.09 1.09
N ILE A 157 10.09 0.78 2.13
CA ILE A 157 10.87 1.78 2.87
C ILE A 157 12.34 1.61 2.50
N ASN A 158 12.92 2.64 1.88
CA ASN A 158 14.24 2.53 1.26
C ASN A 158 15.16 3.66 1.75
N ARG A 159 16.38 3.31 2.15
CA ARG A 159 17.48 4.25 2.46
C ARG A 159 18.61 4.19 1.45
N LYS A 160 18.65 3.13 0.64
CA LYS A 160 19.64 2.91 -0.41
C LYS A 160 18.94 2.59 -1.73
N PRO A 161 19.53 3.00 -2.87
CA PRO A 161 18.99 2.67 -4.18
C PRO A 161 18.81 1.17 -4.36
N ASN A 162 17.60 0.74 -4.71
CA ASN A 162 17.28 -0.62 -5.12
C ASN A 162 16.21 -0.58 -6.23
N SER A 163 15.72 -1.74 -6.65
CA SER A 163 14.60 -1.80 -7.60
C SER A 163 13.39 -2.50 -7.00
N LEU A 164 12.20 -1.96 -7.27
CA LEU A 164 10.94 -2.55 -6.89
C LEU A 164 10.35 -3.40 -8.03
N GLY A 165 9.78 -4.55 -7.67
CA GLY A 165 9.10 -5.45 -8.58
C GLY A 165 7.69 -4.97 -8.95
N GLN A 166 7.03 -5.72 -9.84
CA GLN A 166 5.63 -5.49 -10.21
C GLN A 166 4.71 -5.48 -8.98
N GLY A 167 3.79 -4.52 -8.90
CA GLY A 167 2.89 -4.31 -7.75
C GLY A 167 3.62 -3.92 -6.45
N PHE A 168 4.94 -3.66 -6.54
CA PHE A 168 5.79 -3.25 -5.41
C PHE A 168 5.88 -4.29 -4.27
N HIS A 169 5.53 -5.55 -4.54
CA HIS A 169 5.55 -6.63 -3.55
C HIS A 169 6.95 -7.21 -3.30
N SER A 170 7.94 -6.81 -4.09
CA SER A 170 9.29 -7.36 -4.02
C SER A 170 10.35 -6.30 -4.32
N SER A 171 11.57 -6.50 -3.81
CA SER A 171 12.70 -5.58 -4.00
C SER A 171 13.99 -6.33 -4.27
N THR A 172 14.93 -5.71 -4.98
CA THR A 172 16.29 -6.26 -5.13
C THR A 172 17.13 -6.15 -3.85
N ALA A 173 16.75 -5.27 -2.91
CA ALA A 173 17.33 -5.24 -1.58
C ALA A 173 16.65 -6.28 -0.69
N PHE A 174 17.39 -6.85 0.25
CA PHE A 174 16.84 -7.78 1.25
C PHE A 174 16.14 -6.99 2.37
N PRO A 175 14.80 -7.05 2.49
CA PRO A 175 14.09 -6.22 3.46
C PRO A 175 14.04 -6.84 4.86
N THR A 176 14.25 -5.99 5.87
CA THR A 176 13.97 -6.33 7.27
C THR A 176 12.48 -6.15 7.53
N ILE A 177 11.79 -7.22 7.93
CA ILE A 177 10.37 -7.16 8.30
C ILE A 177 10.25 -6.59 9.71
N LYS A 178 9.37 -5.62 9.91
CA LYS A 178 9.22 -4.86 11.14
C LYS A 178 7.84 -5.13 11.76
N SER A 179 7.83 -5.72 12.95
CA SER A 179 6.59 -6.03 13.69
C SER A 179 5.93 -4.80 14.32
N ASP A 180 6.67 -3.73 14.50
CA ASP A 180 6.22 -2.47 15.12
C ASP A 180 5.82 -1.41 14.08
N LEU A 181 5.59 -1.84 12.84
CA LEU A 181 5.18 -1.01 11.71
C LEU A 181 4.16 -1.76 10.87
N LEU A 182 2.95 -1.22 10.77
CA LEU A 182 1.85 -1.80 10.02
C LEU A 182 1.73 -1.13 8.65
N LEU A 183 1.35 -1.89 7.62
CA LEU A 183 0.77 -1.34 6.38
C LEU A 183 -0.68 -1.75 6.29
N LEU A 184 -1.58 -0.77 6.34
CA LEU A 184 -3.01 -0.95 6.22
C LEU A 184 -3.43 -0.62 4.79
N HIS A 185 -3.85 -1.63 4.05
CA HIS A 185 -4.41 -1.48 2.72
C HIS A 185 -5.92 -1.35 2.80
N LEU A 186 -6.43 -0.23 2.30
CA LEU A 186 -7.80 0.23 2.49
C LEU A 186 -8.73 -0.18 1.37
N LYS A 187 -8.33 -1.06 0.45
CA LYS A 187 -9.17 -1.40 -0.71
C LYS A 187 -10.57 -1.86 -0.31
N ASP A 188 -10.67 -2.76 0.67
CA ASP A 188 -11.93 -3.41 1.06
C ASP A 188 -12.44 -2.92 2.46
N PHE A 189 -11.98 -1.74 2.92
CA PHE A 189 -12.30 -1.22 4.26
C PHE A 189 -13.75 -0.74 4.41
N ASP A 190 -14.40 -0.42 3.30
CA ASP A 190 -15.79 0.03 3.24
C ASP A 190 -16.40 -0.34 1.88
N LEU A 191 -17.58 -0.94 1.90
CA LEU A 191 -18.24 -1.46 0.70
C LEU A 191 -18.64 -0.36 -0.27
N ASN A 192 -19.18 0.75 0.23
CA ASN A 192 -19.67 1.83 -0.64
C ASN A 192 -18.50 2.53 -1.31
N VAL A 193 -17.43 2.84 -0.56
CA VAL A 193 -16.20 3.40 -1.13
C VAL A 193 -15.58 2.44 -2.16
N ARG A 194 -15.55 1.13 -1.85
CA ARG A 194 -15.04 0.10 -2.76
C ARG A 194 -15.81 0.05 -4.08
N LEU A 195 -17.14 0.10 -4.03
CA LEU A 195 -18.02 0.05 -5.21
C LEU A 195 -17.85 1.30 -6.07
N GLU A 196 -17.83 2.49 -5.47
CA GLU A 196 -17.61 3.75 -6.20
C GLU A 196 -16.26 3.77 -6.89
N ARG A 197 -15.17 3.42 -6.17
CA ARG A 197 -13.83 3.36 -6.77
C ARG A 197 -13.75 2.32 -7.90
N GLN A 198 -14.50 1.21 -7.80
CA GLN A 198 -14.49 0.19 -8.84
C GLN A 198 -14.97 0.72 -10.20
N LYS A 199 -15.88 1.70 -10.23
CA LYS A 199 -16.34 2.32 -11.48
C LYS A 199 -15.16 2.90 -12.28
N THR A 200 -14.25 3.60 -11.60
CA THR A 200 -13.02 4.10 -12.20
C THR A 200 -12.07 2.97 -12.58
N LEU A 201 -11.88 1.96 -11.72
CA LEU A 201 -10.96 0.86 -12.02
C LEU A 201 -11.38 0.05 -13.26
N ARG A 202 -12.68 -0.14 -13.47
CA ARG A 202 -13.24 -0.81 -14.66
C ARG A 202 -13.03 0.00 -15.95
N SER A 203 -12.94 1.31 -15.86
CA SER A 203 -12.73 2.19 -17.03
C SER A 203 -11.26 2.33 -17.43
N ILE A 204 -10.33 1.74 -16.68
CA ILE A 204 -8.90 1.84 -16.97
C ILE A 204 -8.53 0.92 -18.13
N GLU A 205 -8.07 1.54 -19.22
CA GLU A 205 -7.48 0.82 -20.34
C GLU A 205 -6.12 0.22 -19.93
N TRP A 206 -5.95 -1.08 -20.15
CA TRP A 206 -4.70 -1.79 -19.91
C TRP A 206 -3.88 -1.92 -21.18
N ASP A 207 -2.56 -1.85 -21.03
CA ASP A 207 -1.60 -2.10 -22.11
C ASP A 207 -1.70 -3.56 -22.56
N ARG A 208 -2.30 -3.79 -23.73
CA ARG A 208 -2.65 -5.12 -24.26
C ARG A 208 -1.45 -5.94 -24.73
N GLU A 209 -0.28 -5.33 -24.92
CA GLU A 209 0.92 -6.02 -25.42
C GLU A 209 1.43 -7.13 -24.49
N ARG A 210 1.08 -7.10 -23.19
CA ARG A 210 1.62 -8.04 -22.19
C ARG A 210 0.58 -8.87 -21.44
N HIS A 211 -0.69 -8.48 -21.52
CA HIS A 211 -1.82 -9.24 -20.98
C HIS A 211 -2.88 -9.45 -22.08
N PRO A 212 -2.56 -10.22 -23.14
CA PRO A 212 -3.50 -10.47 -24.24
C PRO A 212 -4.81 -11.16 -23.79
N ASP A 213 -4.82 -11.76 -22.58
CA ASP A 213 -5.97 -12.42 -21.95
C ASP A 213 -6.60 -11.63 -20.78
N GLY A 214 -6.14 -10.41 -20.48
CA GLY A 214 -6.67 -9.57 -19.41
C GLY A 214 -6.44 -10.09 -17.97
N THR A 215 -5.60 -11.11 -17.76
CA THR A 215 -5.42 -11.75 -16.44
C THR A 215 -4.90 -10.83 -15.34
N GLY A 216 -4.08 -9.82 -15.68
CA GLY A 216 -3.61 -8.79 -14.73
C GLY A 216 -4.70 -7.83 -14.26
N ALA A 217 -5.82 -7.75 -14.99
CA ALA A 217 -6.93 -6.83 -14.75
C ALA A 217 -8.13 -7.48 -14.05
N LYS A 218 -8.14 -8.80 -13.82
CA LYS A 218 -9.34 -9.54 -13.36
C LYS A 218 -10.03 -8.89 -12.16
N ARG A 219 -9.28 -8.49 -11.13
CA ARG A 219 -9.87 -7.83 -9.94
C ARG A 219 -10.28 -6.37 -10.15
N TRP A 220 -9.70 -5.71 -11.14
CA TRP A 220 -10.05 -4.33 -11.54
C TRP A 220 -11.29 -4.31 -12.42
N LEU A 221 -11.63 -5.44 -13.04
CA LEU A 221 -12.81 -5.65 -13.86
C LEU A 221 -13.98 -6.28 -13.11
N TRP A 222 -13.79 -6.69 -11.85
CA TRP A 222 -14.84 -7.31 -11.04
C TRP A 222 -16.13 -6.49 -11.02
N ASP A 223 -17.26 -7.18 -11.16
CA ASP A 223 -18.59 -6.57 -11.03
C ASP A 223 -18.98 -6.30 -9.56
N ASP A 224 -20.17 -5.73 -9.36
CA ASP A 224 -20.64 -5.35 -8.01
C ASP A 224 -20.98 -6.58 -7.16
N GLU A 225 -21.40 -7.68 -7.78
CA GLU A 225 -21.74 -8.94 -7.09
C GLU A 225 -20.48 -9.64 -6.60
N GLU A 226 -19.44 -9.71 -7.43
CA GLU A 226 -18.11 -10.21 -7.05
C GLU A 226 -17.53 -9.43 -5.86
N ILE A 227 -17.71 -8.10 -5.84
CA ILE A 227 -17.30 -7.26 -4.71
C ILE A 227 -18.11 -7.60 -3.46
N ARG A 228 -19.44 -7.63 -3.54
CA ARG A 228 -20.31 -7.96 -2.39
C ARG A 228 -20.01 -9.36 -1.83
N ALA A 229 -19.66 -10.32 -2.69
CA ALA A 229 -19.25 -11.65 -2.28
C ALA A 229 -17.95 -11.66 -1.44
N VAL A 230 -17.01 -10.74 -1.71
CA VAL A 230 -15.80 -10.57 -0.87
C VAL A 230 -16.19 -10.09 0.52
N PHE A 231 -17.04 -9.07 0.61
CA PHE A 231 -17.49 -8.52 1.89
C PHE A 231 -18.31 -9.53 2.70
N SER A 232 -19.22 -10.26 2.06
CA SER A 232 -19.98 -11.34 2.72
C SER A 232 -19.08 -12.45 3.28
N LYS A 233 -18.02 -12.83 2.55
CA LYS A 233 -17.03 -13.80 3.04
C LYS A 233 -16.26 -13.30 4.26
N PHE A 234 -16.05 -11.99 4.37
CA PHE A 234 -15.40 -11.39 5.53
C PHE A 234 -16.35 -11.25 6.71
N ASP A 235 -17.61 -10.90 6.45
CA ASP A 235 -18.63 -10.72 7.48
C ASP A 235 -18.88 -12.01 8.28
N ASN A 236 -18.99 -13.14 7.57
CA ASN A 236 -19.29 -14.47 8.14
C ASN A 236 -18.14 -15.15 8.93
N ARG A 237 -17.02 -14.46 9.19
CA ARG A 237 -15.85 -15.04 9.87
C ARG A 237 -15.90 -14.72 11.37
N GLU A 238 -15.61 -15.68 12.24
CA GLU A 238 -15.76 -15.49 13.69
C GLU A 238 -14.44 -15.52 14.49
N ASP A 239 -13.36 -16.04 13.91
CA ASP A 239 -12.06 -16.17 14.58
C ASP A 239 -11.30 -14.83 14.63
N GLU A 240 -11.54 -14.07 15.71
CA GLU A 240 -10.98 -12.74 15.96
C GLU A 240 -9.83 -12.79 16.96
N VAL A 241 -8.67 -12.31 16.53
CA VAL A 241 -7.43 -12.22 17.31
C VAL A 241 -7.04 -10.75 17.44
N ILE A 242 -6.75 -10.29 18.66
CA ILE A 242 -6.25 -8.92 18.83
C ILE A 242 -4.82 -8.84 18.26
N LEU A 243 -4.54 -7.86 17.39
CA LEU A 243 -3.21 -7.64 16.85
C LEU A 243 -2.34 -6.88 17.86
N ASP A 244 -2.01 -7.55 18.96
CA ASP A 244 -1.08 -7.02 19.95
C ASP A 244 0.40 -7.18 19.51
N VAL A 245 1.31 -6.78 20.40
CA VAL A 245 2.75 -6.82 20.13
C VAL A 245 3.26 -8.26 19.99
N GLU A 246 2.71 -9.23 20.73
CA GLU A 246 3.14 -10.63 20.67
C GLU A 246 2.75 -11.25 19.34
N VAL A 247 1.49 -11.06 18.93
CA VAL A 247 0.97 -11.53 17.64
C VAL A 247 1.73 -10.89 16.48
N ALA A 248 1.98 -9.58 16.54
CA ALA A 248 2.76 -8.89 15.50
C ALA A 248 4.21 -9.42 15.40
N ASN A 249 4.85 -9.70 16.54
CA ASN A 249 6.20 -10.28 16.60
C ASN A 249 6.24 -11.71 16.04
N ASP A 250 5.22 -12.53 16.36
CA ASP A 250 5.09 -13.89 15.85
C ASP A 250 4.96 -13.89 14.31
N ILE A 251 4.07 -13.05 13.77
CA ILE A 251 3.91 -12.89 12.32
C ILE A 251 5.23 -12.48 11.67
N ALA A 252 5.93 -11.48 12.21
CA ALA A 252 7.18 -10.99 11.63
C ALA A 252 8.31 -12.03 11.68
N SER A 253 8.37 -12.83 12.75
CA SER A 253 9.37 -13.87 12.94
C SER A 253 9.14 -15.07 12.02
N ASN A 254 7.88 -15.44 11.77
CA ASN A 254 7.50 -16.53 10.89
C ASN A 254 7.42 -16.11 9.40
N ALA A 255 7.44 -14.80 9.11
CA ALA A 255 7.46 -14.28 7.74
C ALA A 255 8.82 -14.54 7.06
N GLN A 256 8.95 -15.74 6.50
CA GLN A 256 10.07 -16.10 5.65
C GLN A 256 10.09 -15.23 4.39
N ARG A 257 11.27 -15.04 3.80
CA ARG A 257 11.42 -14.35 2.51
C ARG A 257 11.65 -15.38 1.41
N SER A 258 11.05 -15.18 0.25
CA SER A 258 11.36 -15.96 -0.95
C SER A 258 11.95 -15.09 -2.07
N ILE A 259 12.65 -15.77 -2.97
CA ILE A 259 13.26 -15.16 -4.14
C ILE A 259 12.33 -15.37 -5.33
N VAL A 260 12.04 -14.30 -6.05
CA VAL A 260 11.35 -14.34 -7.34
C VAL A 260 12.25 -13.73 -8.41
N GLU A 261 12.21 -14.30 -9.61
CA GLU A 261 12.86 -13.67 -10.76
C GLU A 261 11.89 -12.68 -11.40
N ASN A 262 12.29 -11.40 -11.50
CA ASN A 262 11.47 -10.37 -12.13
C ASN A 262 12.22 -9.66 -13.26
N SER A 263 11.49 -9.27 -14.30
CA SER A 263 11.97 -8.47 -15.43
C SER A 263 11.54 -6.99 -15.33
N ALA A 264 10.81 -6.61 -14.29
CA ALA A 264 10.14 -5.30 -14.22
C ALA A 264 11.13 -4.11 -14.26
N ALA A 265 12.22 -4.20 -13.50
CA ALA A 265 13.14 -3.07 -13.31
C ALA A 265 14.05 -2.76 -14.50
N LEU A 266 14.26 -3.73 -15.40
CA LEU A 266 15.32 -3.66 -16.39
C LEU A 266 14.69 -3.88 -17.78
N GLY A 267 15.11 -3.11 -18.79
CA GLY A 267 14.50 -3.11 -20.12
C GLY A 267 14.44 -4.49 -20.81
N PRO A 268 13.86 -4.58 -22.01
CA PRO A 268 13.64 -5.86 -22.72
C PRO A 268 14.90 -6.71 -23.00
N ALA A 269 16.12 -6.22 -22.73
CA ALA A 269 17.39 -6.89 -23.04
C ALA A 269 18.25 -7.30 -21.81
N SER A 270 17.74 -7.21 -20.59
CA SER A 270 18.53 -7.47 -19.37
C SER A 270 18.33 -8.87 -18.77
N LYS A 271 19.39 -9.45 -18.18
CA LYS A 271 19.34 -10.69 -17.38
C LYS A 271 18.32 -10.56 -16.24
N LYS A 272 17.59 -11.65 -15.96
CA LYS A 272 16.67 -11.73 -14.81
C LYS A 272 17.42 -11.42 -13.51
N GLN A 273 16.90 -10.50 -12.72
CA GLN A 273 17.46 -10.16 -11.41
C GLN A 273 16.64 -10.84 -10.31
N LYS A 274 17.31 -11.16 -9.20
CA LYS A 274 16.67 -11.71 -8.00
C LYS A 274 15.96 -10.59 -7.23
N PHE A 275 14.70 -10.82 -6.88
CA PHE A 275 13.91 -9.97 -6.00
C PHE A 275 13.48 -10.76 -4.77
N TYR A 276 13.48 -10.09 -3.62
CA TYR A 276 13.04 -10.60 -2.34
C TYR A 276 11.64 -10.11 -2.02
N GLN A 277 10.80 -11.00 -1.52
CA GLN A 277 9.44 -10.70 -1.03
C GLN A 277 9.15 -11.56 0.19
N VAL A 278 8.09 -11.23 0.94
CA VAL A 278 7.56 -12.13 1.97
C VAL A 278 6.93 -13.36 1.29
N ASP A 279 7.28 -14.52 1.82
CA ASP A 279 6.82 -15.80 1.31
C ASP A 279 5.30 -15.96 1.51
N LYS A 280 4.63 -16.62 0.57
CA LYS A 280 3.18 -16.79 0.62
C LYS A 280 2.74 -17.97 1.49
N SER A 281 3.65 -18.73 2.08
CA SER A 281 3.34 -19.83 3.00
C SER A 281 2.61 -19.33 4.25
N ILE A 282 3.12 -18.29 4.91
CA ILE A 282 2.48 -17.68 6.09
C ILE A 282 1.07 -17.13 5.79
N GLN A 283 0.81 -16.69 4.55
CA GLN A 283 -0.54 -16.31 4.14
C GLN A 283 -1.54 -17.46 4.29
N ARG A 284 -1.13 -18.70 4.01
CA ARG A 284 -2.03 -19.87 4.09
C ARG A 284 -2.32 -20.26 5.53
N GLU A 285 -1.34 -20.08 6.42
CA GLU A 285 -1.49 -20.32 7.85
C GLU A 285 -2.45 -19.32 8.49
N LEU A 286 -2.31 -18.04 8.12
CA LEU A 286 -3.11 -16.95 8.69
C LEU A 286 -4.38 -16.64 7.89
N LYS A 287 -4.68 -17.39 6.82
CA LYS A 287 -5.79 -17.07 5.89
C LYS A 287 -7.15 -17.06 6.59
N ASP A 288 -7.29 -17.81 7.68
CA ASP A 288 -8.54 -18.03 8.41
C ASP A 288 -8.69 -17.10 9.63
N ARG A 289 -7.58 -16.48 10.08
CA ARG A 289 -7.57 -15.56 11.22
C ARG A 289 -7.98 -14.15 10.81
N TYR A 290 -8.82 -13.52 11.62
CA TYR A 290 -9.10 -12.08 11.55
C TYR A 290 -8.41 -11.39 12.68
N PHE A 291 -7.83 -10.25 12.36
CA PHE A 291 -7.15 -9.43 13.33
C PHE A 291 -8.01 -8.24 13.68
N VAL A 292 -8.04 -7.86 14.94
CA VAL A 292 -8.67 -6.62 15.41
C VAL A 292 -7.56 -5.68 15.83
N LEU A 293 -7.48 -4.51 15.18
CA LEU A 293 -6.51 -3.48 15.57
C LEU A 293 -6.80 -3.02 17.00
N PRO A 294 -5.80 -2.98 17.90
CA PRO A 294 -5.98 -2.43 19.24
C PRO A 294 -6.38 -0.95 19.25
N ASP A 295 -7.04 -0.49 20.31
CA ASP A 295 -7.58 0.88 20.45
C ASP A 295 -6.52 1.97 20.26
N LYS A 296 -5.26 1.67 20.59
CA LYS A 296 -4.14 2.61 20.44
C LYS A 296 -3.99 3.16 19.01
N TYR A 297 -4.44 2.41 18.01
CA TYR A 297 -4.38 2.84 16.61
C TYR A 297 -5.56 3.72 16.18
N SER A 298 -6.65 3.78 16.95
CA SER A 298 -7.90 4.43 16.53
C SER A 298 -7.74 5.93 16.26
N GLU A 299 -6.89 6.63 17.01
CA GLU A 299 -6.69 8.06 16.84
C GLU A 299 -5.67 8.43 15.75
N VAL A 300 -5.04 7.45 15.11
CA VAL A 300 -3.90 7.68 14.20
C VAL A 300 -4.35 8.03 12.77
N PHE A 301 -5.45 7.46 12.29
CA PHE A 301 -5.98 7.62 10.93
C PHE A 301 -7.49 7.40 10.90
#